data_AF-A0A940TN45-F1
#
_entry.id   AF-A0A940TN45-F1
#
_cell.length_a   1.000
_cell.length_b   1.000
_cell.length_c   1.000
_cell.angle_alpha   90.00
_cell.angle_beta   90.00
_cell.angle_gamma   90.00
#
_symmetry.space_group_name_H-M   'P 1'
#
loop_
_entity.id
_entity.type
_entity.pdbx_description
1 polymer ?
#
loop_
_entity_poly.entity_id
_entity_poly.type
_entity_poly.pdbx_seq_one_letter_code
_entity_poly.pdbx_strand_id
1 'polypeptide(L)'
;MKRIDQYQSVELSVDGLDHPYHFKIWHVRSRSNVILVRKDSNLLPHLRVGGRLKMKYYSPGEAYPNGIRETTIKDISREEQGRFKGHFLVDLEPSQ
;
A
#
# COMPACT_ATOMS: atom_id res chain seq x y z
N MET A 1 -7.28 10.43 16.82
CA MET A 1 -7.14 9.79 15.48
C MET A 1 -5.72 9.22 15.39
N LYS A 2 -5.53 7.93 15.10
CA LYS A 2 -4.18 7.32 14.98
C LYS A 2 -3.45 7.93 13.79
N ARG A 3 -2.16 8.22 13.93
CA ARG A 3 -1.31 8.65 12.81
C ARG A 3 -0.95 7.44 11.94
N ILE A 4 -0.69 7.66 10.66
CA ILE A 4 -0.54 6.57 9.68
C ILE A 4 0.73 5.74 9.93
N ASP A 5 1.77 6.35 10.49
CA ASP A 5 3.00 5.69 10.97
C ASP A 5 2.77 4.66 12.10
N GLN A 6 1.54 4.57 12.62
CA GLN A 6 1.13 3.58 13.62
C GLN A 6 0.46 2.35 13.00
N TYR A 7 0.27 2.31 11.68
CA TYR A 7 -0.29 1.14 11.01
C TYR A 7 0.81 0.20 10.52
N GLN A 8 0.59 -1.11 10.67
CA GLN A 8 1.54 -2.14 10.26
C GLN A 8 1.27 -2.63 8.83
N SER A 9 0.00 -2.63 8.41
CA SER A 9 -0.40 -3.23 7.15
C SER A 9 -1.69 -2.65 6.61
N VAL A 10 -1.90 -2.84 5.31
CA VAL A 10 -3.12 -2.45 4.59
C VAL A 10 -3.70 -3.62 3.80
N GLU A 11 -5.00 -3.60 3.64
CA GLU A 11 -5.72 -4.46 2.70
C GLU A 11 -6.49 -3.60 1.70
N LEU A 12 -6.42 -3.98 0.42
CA LEU A 12 -7.21 -3.36 -0.63
C LEU A 12 -7.84 -4.42 -1.54
N SER A 13 -9.03 -4.09 -2.05
CA SER A 13 -9.69 -4.82 -3.12
C SER A 13 -9.76 -3.92 -4.34
N VAL A 14 -9.61 -4.51 -5.51
CA VAL A 14 -9.69 -3.81 -6.79
C VAL A 14 -10.66 -4.57 -7.67
N ASP A 15 -11.58 -3.83 -8.29
CA ASP A 15 -12.55 -4.41 -9.21
C ASP A 15 -11.82 -5.17 -10.35
N GLY A 16 -12.24 -6.40 -10.59
CA GLY A 16 -11.62 -7.30 -11.56
C GLY A 16 -10.53 -8.21 -10.98
N LEU A 17 -10.24 -8.13 -9.67
CA LEU A 17 -9.37 -9.10 -8.97
C LEU A 17 -10.20 -9.86 -7.93
N ASP A 18 -10.11 -11.19 -7.96
CA ASP A 18 -10.97 -12.08 -7.16
C ASP A 18 -10.71 -12.01 -5.65
N HIS A 19 -9.51 -11.55 -5.24
CA HIS A 19 -9.08 -11.61 -3.85
C HIS A 19 -8.49 -10.27 -3.38
N PRO A 20 -8.75 -9.87 -2.11
CA PRO A 20 -8.09 -8.72 -1.53
C PRO A 20 -6.59 -8.97 -1.41
N TYR A 21 -5.80 -7.91 -1.62
CA TYR A 21 -4.36 -7.93 -1.42
C TYR A 21 -4.03 -7.33 -0.05
N HIS A 22 -3.21 -8.04 0.72
CA HIS A 22 -2.71 -7.57 2.01
C HIS A 22 -1.22 -7.27 1.92
N PHE A 23 -0.83 -6.04 2.24
CA PHE A 23 0.56 -5.59 2.24
C PHE A 23 1.00 -5.10 3.62
N LYS A 24 2.26 -5.39 3.97
CA LYS A 24 2.94 -4.64 5.04
C LYS A 24 3.24 -3.22 4.57
N ILE A 25 3.12 -2.26 5.48
CA ILE A 25 3.56 -0.89 5.26
C ILE A 25 5.05 -0.81 5.61
N TRP A 26 5.81 -0.12 4.76
CA TRP A 26 7.24 0.08 4.91
C TRP A 26 7.58 1.56 4.96
N HIS A 27 8.54 1.89 5.84
CA HIS A 27 9.23 3.16 5.82
C HIS A 27 10.50 2.98 4.99
N VAL A 28 10.56 3.62 3.81
CA VAL A 28 11.69 3.50 2.89
C VAL A 28 12.21 4.89 2.55
N ARG A 29 13.45 5.17 2.95
CA ARG A 29 14.10 6.49 2.79
C ARG A 29 13.23 7.58 3.44
N SER A 30 12.80 8.59 2.67
CA SER A 30 11.93 9.67 3.11
C SER A 30 10.42 9.35 3.03
N ARG A 31 10.05 8.17 2.55
CA ARG A 31 8.63 7.76 2.38
C ARG A 31 8.21 6.88 3.54
N SER A 32 7.15 7.27 4.24
CA SER A 32 6.69 6.57 5.43
C SER A 32 5.61 5.51 5.16
N ASN A 33 4.97 5.52 3.99
CA ASN A 33 3.79 4.71 3.73
C ASN A 33 3.91 3.94 2.41
N VAL A 34 4.92 3.07 2.31
CA VAL A 34 5.20 2.33 1.09
C VAL A 34 4.66 0.90 1.17
N ILE A 35 3.99 0.43 0.14
CA ILE A 35 3.77 -1.00 -0.08
C ILE A 35 4.66 -1.50 -1.21
N LEU A 36 5.07 -2.77 -1.10
CA LEU A 36 5.91 -3.43 -2.09
C LEU A 36 5.04 -4.32 -2.97
N VAL A 37 4.96 -3.99 -4.25
CA VAL A 37 4.18 -4.76 -5.24
C VAL A 37 5.16 -5.43 -6.18
N ARG A 38 5.09 -6.76 -6.30
CA ARG A 38 5.96 -7.48 -7.26
C ARG A 38 5.69 -7.01 -8.69
N LYS A 39 6.74 -6.99 -9.52
CA LYS A 39 6.65 -6.59 -10.93
C LYS A 39 5.69 -7.44 -11.78
N ASP A 40 5.39 -8.66 -11.34
CA ASP A 40 4.52 -9.63 -11.99
C ASP A 40 3.17 -9.79 -11.28
N SER A 41 2.83 -8.89 -10.35
CA SER A 41 1.54 -8.90 -9.67
C SER A 41 0.42 -8.46 -10.61
N ASN A 42 -0.68 -9.21 -10.63
CA ASN A 42 -1.91 -8.82 -11.33
C ASN A 42 -2.52 -7.53 -10.78
N LEU A 43 -2.13 -7.08 -9.58
CA LEU A 43 -2.52 -5.79 -9.05
C LEU A 43 -1.89 -4.61 -9.81
N LEU A 44 -0.66 -4.77 -10.29
CA LEU A 44 0.16 -3.65 -10.78
C LEU A 44 -0.50 -2.85 -11.91
N PRO A 45 -1.15 -3.46 -12.92
CA PRO A 45 -1.86 -2.74 -13.99
C PRO A 45 -3.03 -1.86 -13.50
N HIS A 46 -3.54 -2.11 -12.29
CA HIS A 46 -4.63 -1.34 -11.71
C HIS A 46 -4.16 -0.16 -10.85
N LEU A 47 -2.84 -0.05 -10.62
CA LEU A 47 -2.25 1.02 -9.83
C LEU A 47 -1.81 2.16 -10.76
N ARG A 48 -2.18 3.39 -10.40
CA ARG A 48 -1.79 4.60 -11.11
C ARG A 48 -1.53 5.74 -10.14
N VAL A 49 -0.51 6.54 -10.40
CA VAL A 49 -0.26 7.78 -9.64
C VAL A 49 -1.49 8.70 -9.74
N GLY A 50 -1.89 9.28 -8.61
CA GLY A 50 -3.13 10.04 -8.45
C GLY A 50 -4.39 9.19 -8.32
N GLY A 51 -4.30 7.88 -8.55
CA GLY A 51 -5.40 6.94 -8.34
C GLY A 51 -5.78 6.84 -6.86
N ARG A 52 -7.08 6.70 -6.59
CA ARG A 52 -7.61 6.55 -5.24
C ARG A 52 -8.19 5.16 -5.04
N LEU A 53 -7.89 4.57 -3.89
CA LEU A 53 -8.32 3.24 -3.51
C LEU A 53 -8.89 3.28 -2.10
N LYS A 54 -9.93 2.50 -1.84
CA LYS A 54 -10.41 2.27 -0.47
C LYS A 54 -9.55 1.18 0.16
N MET A 55 -8.88 1.50 1.25
CA MET A 55 -7.97 0.59 1.93
C MET A 55 -8.37 0.43 3.39
N LYS A 56 -8.32 -0.80 3.89
CA LYS A 56 -8.44 -1.12 5.32
C LYS A 56 -7.06 -1.01 5.96
N TYR A 57 -6.94 -0.30 7.07
CA TYR A 57 -5.68 -0.12 7.80
C TYR A 57 -5.69 -0.93 9.09
N TYR A 58 -4.59 -1.64 9.36
CA TYR A 58 -4.45 -2.52 10.52
C TYR A 58 -3.30 -2.04 11.41
N SER A 59 -3.60 -1.85 12.69
CA SER A 59 -2.60 -1.56 13.72
C SER A 59 -1.80 -2.83 14.10
N PRO A 60 -0.58 -2.67 14.62
CA PRO A 60 0.21 -3.79 15.11
C PRO A 60 -0.55 -4.66 16.11
N GLY A 61 -0.63 -5.96 15.84
CA GLY A 61 -1.27 -6.94 16.72
C GLY A 61 -2.81 -6.94 16.69
N GLU A 62 -3.45 -6.08 15.89
CA GLU A 62 -4.90 -6.08 15.74
C GLU A 62 -5.33 -6.98 14.58
N ALA A 63 -6.28 -7.90 14.84
CA ALA A 63 -6.87 -8.77 13.82
C ALA A 63 -7.92 -8.06 12.96
N TYR A 64 -8.47 -6.95 13.45
CA TYR A 64 -9.51 -6.17 12.77
C TYR A 64 -8.93 -4.85 12.28
N PRO A 65 -9.41 -4.33 11.13
CA PRO A 65 -8.96 -3.04 10.65
C PRO A 65 -9.52 -1.92 11.52
N ASN A 66 -8.73 -0.86 11.70
CA ASN A 66 -9.14 0.36 12.40
C ASN A 66 -10.14 1.21 11.59
N GLY A 67 -10.51 0.76 10.40
CA GLY A 67 -11.43 1.42 9.48
C GLY A 67 -10.98 1.33 8.03
N ILE A 68 -11.82 1.86 7.14
CA ILE A 68 -11.53 2.05 5.72
C ILE A 68 -11.19 3.51 5.49
N ARG A 69 -10.12 3.78 4.76
CA ARG A 69 -9.71 5.13 4.33
C ARG A 69 -9.60 5.18 2.81
N GLU A 70 -9.93 6.32 2.24
CA GLU A 70 -9.58 6.60 0.86
C GLU A 70 -8.09 6.96 0.81
N THR A 71 -7.34 6.30 -0.06
CA THR A 71 -5.88 6.44 -0.13
C THR A 71 -5.47 6.77 -1.55
N THR A 72 -4.72 7.85 -1.71
CA THR A 72 -4.15 8.28 -2.99
C THR A 72 -2.78 7.66 -3.19
N ILE A 73 -2.50 7.14 -4.39
CA ILE A 73 -1.16 6.70 -4.77
C ILE A 73 -0.35 7.93 -5.20
N LYS A 74 0.71 8.28 -4.45
CA LYS A 74 1.52 9.47 -4.70
C LYS A 74 2.62 9.26 -5.72
N ASP A 75 3.24 8.09 -5.66
CA ASP A 75 4.34 7.72 -6.54
C ASP A 75 4.37 6.20 -6.71
N ILE A 76 4.89 5.75 -7.86
CA ILE A 76 5.16 4.35 -8.14
C ILE A 76 6.56 4.27 -8.75
N SER A 77 7.53 3.78 -7.99
CA SER A 77 8.92 3.68 -8.45
C SER A 77 9.38 2.22 -8.46
N ARG A 78 9.96 1.78 -9.56
CA ARG A 78 10.53 0.44 -9.69
C ARG A 78 11.87 0.37 -8.97
N GLU A 79 12.09 -0.66 -8.14
CA GLU A 79 13.43 -0.96 -7.63
C GLU A 79 14.09 -2.13 -8.35
N GLU A 80 15.23 -1.82 -8.97
CA GLU A 80 16.03 -2.77 -9.75
C GLU A 80 17.25 -3.29 -8.98
N GLN A 81 17.56 -2.67 -7.84
CA GLN A 81 18.75 -2.97 -7.04
C GLN A 81 18.40 -3.11 -5.55
N GLY A 82 19.30 -3.73 -4.80
CA GLY A 82 19.17 -3.89 -3.35
C GLY A 82 18.07 -4.86 -2.91
N ARG A 83 17.65 -4.72 -1.65
CA ARG A 83 16.74 -5.66 -0.96
C ARG A 83 15.35 -5.77 -1.58
N PHE A 84 14.89 -4.73 -2.29
CA PHE A 84 13.56 -4.69 -2.89
C PHE A 84 13.59 -4.91 -4.42
N LYS A 85 14.69 -5.43 -4.96
CA LYS A 85 14.82 -5.75 -6.39
C LYS A 85 13.60 -6.56 -6.89
N GLY A 86 13.06 -6.16 -8.03
CA GLY A 86 11.90 -6.81 -8.66
C GLY A 86 10.55 -6.40 -8.07
N HIS A 87 10.53 -5.39 -7.21
CA HIS A 87 9.32 -4.78 -6.67
C HIS A 87 9.18 -3.33 -7.11
N PHE A 88 7.94 -2.87 -7.16
CA PHE A 88 7.58 -1.47 -7.20
C PHE A 88 7.28 -0.99 -5.78
N LEU A 89 7.81 0.17 -5.45
CA LEU A 89 7.51 0.92 -4.23
C LEU A 89 6.35 1.83 -4.57
N VAL A 90 5.20 1.57 -3.96
CA VAL A 90 3.98 2.34 -4.15
C VAL A 90 3.79 3.20 -2.91
N ASP A 91 3.89 4.52 -3.08
CA ASP A 91 3.77 5.48 -1.99
C ASP A 91 2.30 5.88 -1.77
N LEU A 92 1.85 5.81 -0.52
CA LEU A 92 0.45 5.93 -0.14
C LEU A 92 0.20 7.20 0.70
N GLU A 93 -0.84 7.94 0.32
CA GLU A 93 -1.36 9.09 1.09
C GLU A 93 -2.84 8.86 1.43
N PRO A 94 -3.12 8.33 2.64
CA PRO A 94 -4.48 8.20 3.16
C PRO A 94 -5.09 9.59 3.40
N SER A 95 -6.38 9.73 3.07
CA SER A 95 -7.17 10.89 3.46
C SER A 95 -7.19 11.02 4.98
N GLN A 96 -7.16 12.27 5.45
CA GLN A 96 -7.25 12.58 6.89
C GLN A 96 -8.54 12.05 7.51
#